data_AF-F4FYK6-F1
#
_entry.id   AF-F4FYK6-F1
#
_cell.length_a   1.000
_cell.length_b   1.000
_cell.length_c   1.000
_cell.angle_alpha   90.00
_cell.angle_beta   90.00
_cell.angle_gamma   90.00
#
_symmetry.space_group_name_H-M   'P 1'
#
loop_
_entity.id
_entity.type
_entity.pdbx_description
1 polymer ?
#
loop_
_entity_poly.entity_id
_entity_poly.type
_entity_poly.pdbx_seq_one_letter_code
_entity_poly.pdbx_strand_id
1 'polypeptide(L)' 'MIVQVIYKKFTPEIRRVVRKLRRVPSIGEIIFSKGERNVIMADGIVIWEEGEDPIEGLYDVKIIQKMPDILPQISG' A
#
# COMPACT_ATOMS: atom_id res chain seq x y z
N MET A 1 -1.05 -9.34 -2.97
CA MET A 1 -0.71 -8.27 -2.03
C MET A 1 -1.88 -8.01 -1.10
N ILE A 2 -1.60 -7.97 0.19
CA ILE A 2 -2.52 -7.57 1.25
C ILE A 2 -2.26 -6.10 1.54
N VAL A 3 -3.33 -5.31 1.58
CA VAL A 3 -3.24 -3.90 1.97
C VAL A 3 -3.88 -3.70 3.33
N GLN A 4 -3.16 -3.07 4.25
CA GLN A 4 -3.69 -2.67 5.54
C GLN A 4 -3.96 -1.18 5.56
N VAL A 5 -5.21 -0.81 5.90
CA VAL A 5 -5.65 0.57 6.08
C VAL A 5 -5.81 0.80 7.58
N ILE A 6 -4.88 1.56 8.16
CA ILE A 6 -4.93 2.02 9.55
C ILE A 6 -5.54 3.41 9.53
N TYR A 7 -6.65 3.62 10.25
CA TYR A 7 -7.34 4.90 10.25
C TYR A 7 -7.64 5.40 11.66
N LYS A 8 -7.43 6.70 11.88
CA LYS A 8 -7.90 7.43 13.07
C LYS A 8 -9.39 7.72 12.97
N LYS A 9 -9.81 8.25 11.82
CA LYS A 9 -11.20 8.53 11.45
C LYS A 9 -11.41 8.13 10.00
N PHE A 10 -12.55 7.52 9.70
CA PHE A 10 -12.87 7.10 8.34
C PHE A 10 -13.36 8.30 7.52
N THR A 11 -12.41 9.07 6.98
CA THR A 11 -12.68 10.30 6.23
C THR A 11 -13.08 9.99 4.78
N PRO A 12 -13.71 10.95 4.07
CA PRO A 12 -13.98 10.83 2.63
C PRO A 12 -12.73 10.58 1.79
N GLU A 13 -11.57 11.08 2.25
CA GLU A 13 -10.27 10.86 1.63
C GLU A 13 -9.87 9.39 1.66
N ILE A 14 -9.87 8.75 2.84
CA ILE A 14 -9.61 7.30 2.96
C ILE A 14 -10.57 6.51 2.07
N ARG A 15 -11.85 6.90 2.04
CA ARG A 15 -12.84 6.26 1.16
C ARG A 15 -12.51 6.42 -0.32
N ARG A 16 -11.87 7.53 -0.73
CA ARG A 16 -11.39 7.74 -2.11
C ARG A 16 -10.17 6.88 -2.40
N VAL A 17 -9.21 6.82 -1.47
CA VAL A 17 -8.01 6.00 -1.60
C VAL A 17 -8.35 4.51 -1.69
N VAL A 18 -9.18 4.00 -0.79
CA VAL A 18 -9.66 2.62 -0.80
C VAL A 18 -10.36 2.28 -2.11
N ARG A 19 -11.14 3.21 -2.68
CA ARG A 19 -11.79 3.01 -3.99
C ARG A 19 -10.78 2.90 -5.13
N LYS A 20 -9.68 3.67 -5.09
CA LYS A 20 -8.56 3.53 -6.05
C LYS A 20 -7.90 2.16 -5.89
N LEU A 21 -7.56 1.77 -4.65
CA LEU A 21 -6.88 0.51 -4.34
C LEU A 21 -7.70 -0.71 -4.75
N ARG A 22 -9.01 -0.72 -4.51
CA ARG A 22 -9.90 -1.82 -4.96
C ARG A 22 -9.92 -2.06 -6.47
N ARG A 23 -9.50 -1.09 -7.29
CA ARG A 23 -9.43 -1.23 -8.76
C ARG A 23 -8.13 -1.87 -9.23
N VAL A 24 -7.16 -2.08 -8.34
CA VAL A 24 -5.84 -2.61 -8.70
C VAL A 24 -5.90 -4.14 -8.67
N PRO A 25 -5.70 -4.84 -9.80
CA PRO A 25 -5.88 -6.30 -9.87
C PRO A 25 -4.94 -7.11 -8.98
N SER A 26 -3.79 -6.56 -8.60
CA SER A 26 -2.78 -7.25 -7.76
C SER A 26 -3.09 -7.22 -6.26
N ILE A 27 -4.11 -6.47 -5.84
CA ILE A 27 -4.56 -6.40 -4.44
C ILE A 27 -5.59 -7.52 -4.24
N GLY A 28 -5.23 -8.52 -3.44
CA GLY A 28 -6.12 -9.64 -3.13
C GLY A 28 -7.05 -9.34 -1.95
N GLU A 29 -6.56 -8.57 -0.98
CA GLU A 29 -7.30 -8.27 0.25
C GLU A 29 -6.98 -6.87 0.77
N ILE A 30 -7.99 -6.23 1.38
CA ILE A 30 -7.84 -4.95 2.08
C ILE A 30 -8.38 -5.10 3.50
N ILE A 31 -7.48 -4.99 4.48
CA ILE A 31 -7.77 -5.12 5.91
C ILE A 31 -7.91 -3.72 6.51
N PHE A 32 -8.92 -3.52 7.35
CA PHE A 32 -9.19 -2.25 8.02
C PHE A 32 -8.92 -2.37 9.50
N SER A 33 -8.16 -1.43 10.05
CA SER A 33 -7.87 -1.36 11.48
C SER A 33 -7.91 0.07 11.99
N LYS A 34 -8.38 0.27 13.22
CA LYS A 34 -8.44 1.59 13.85
C LYS A 34 -7.12 1.86 14.56
N GLY A 35 -6.55 3.05 14.37
CA GLY A 35 -5.27 3.45 14.96
C GLY A 35 -5.23 4.93 15.33
N GLU A 36 -4.05 5.41 15.69
CA GLU A 36 -3.84 6.80 16.12
C GLU A 36 -3.67 7.79 14.97
N ARG A 37 -3.27 7.29 13.79
CA ARG A 37 -3.04 8.06 12.56
C ARG A 37 -3.56 7.33 11.33
N ASN A 38 -3.72 8.06 10.24
CA ASN A 38 -4.14 7.52 8.94
C ASN A 38 -2.90 7.06 8.16
N VAL A 39 -2.78 5.75 7.93
CA VAL A 39 -1.64 5.12 7.25
C VAL A 39 -2.17 3.97 6.40
N ILE A 40 -1.63 3.80 5.20
CA ILE A 40 -1.90 2.63 4.37
C ILE A 40 -0.60 1.91 4.10
N MET A 41 -0.64 0.60 4.28
CA MET A 41 0.49 -0.29 4.08
C MET A 41 0.13 -1.35 3.05
N ALA A 42 1.10 -1.79 2.27
CA ALA A 42 0.98 -2.90 1.35
C ALA A 42 2.10 -3.90 1.63
N ASP A 43 1.73 -5.15 1.96
CA ASP A 43 2.67 -6.21 2.36
C ASP A 43 3.71 -5.76 3.42
N GLY A 44 3.28 -4.91 4.36
CA GLY A 44 4.13 -4.39 5.45
C GLY A 44 4.91 -3.12 5.13
N ILE A 45 4.84 -2.59 3.91
CA ILE A 45 5.50 -1.34 3.51
C ILE A 45 4.48 -0.21 3.52
N VAL A 46 4.82 0.94 4.11
CA VAL A 46 3.97 2.14 4.08
C VAL A 46 3.92 2.68 2.66
N ILE A 47 2.72 2.79 2.09
CA ILE A 47 2.47 3.31 0.74
C ILE A 47 1.77 4.65 0.73
N TRP A 48 1.30 5.09 1.89
CA TRP A 48 0.63 6.37 2.03
C TRP A 48 0.59 6.80 3.49
N GLU A 49 1.00 8.04 3.72
CA GLU A 49 0.72 8.80 4.92
C GLU A 49 -0.09 10.06 4.55
N GLU A 50 -0.80 10.60 5.54
CA GLU A 50 -1.71 11.74 5.39
C GLU A 50 -0.97 12.97 4.82
N GLY A 51 -1.21 13.30 3.54
CA GLY A 51 -0.57 14.42 2.84
C GLY A 51 -0.02 14.12 1.43
N GLU A 52 0.10 12.84 1.04
CA GLU A 52 0.71 12.41 -0.24
C GLU A 52 -0.28 11.69 -1.19
N ASP A 53 0.08 11.40 -2.46
CA ASP A 53 -0.77 10.56 -3.35
C ASP A 53 -0.50 9.06 -3.10
N PRO A 54 -1.49 8.27 -2.67
CA PRO A 54 -1.34 6.84 -2.35
C PRO A 54 -1.02 5.95 -3.55
N ILE A 55 -1.17 6.45 -4.79
CA ILE A 55 -0.88 5.67 -5.98
C ILE A 55 0.63 5.52 -6.19
N GLU A 56 1.42 6.56 -5.88
CA GLU A 56 2.88 6.51 -6.08
C GLU A 56 3.53 5.44 -5.19
N GLY A 57 3.23 5.43 -3.89
CA GLY A 57 3.77 4.41 -2.98
C GLY A 57 3.37 2.98 -3.34
N LEU A 58 2.25 2.78 -4.03
CA LEU A 58 1.85 1.45 -4.51
C LEU A 58 2.73 0.95 -5.65
N TYR A 59 3.20 1.84 -6.54
CA TYR A 59 4.14 1.49 -7.60
C TYR A 59 5.51 1.15 -7.02
N ASP A 60 5.97 1.88 -6.01
CA ASP A 60 7.25 1.61 -5.33
C ASP A 60 7.29 0.22 -4.71
N VAL A 61 6.21 -0.20 -4.04
CA VAL A 61 6.11 -1.57 -3.48
C VAL A 61 6.20 -2.64 -4.57
N LYS A 62 5.58 -2.42 -5.73
CA LYS A 62 5.69 -3.36 -6.86
C LYS A 62 7.10 -3.42 -7.44
N ILE A 63 7.82 -2.31 -7.47
CA ILE A 63 9.22 -2.28 -7.91
C ILE A 63 10.09 -3.04 -6.92
N ILE A 64 9.94 -2.78 -5.62
CA ILE A 64 10.68 -3.46 -4.55
C ILE A 64 10.41 -4.97 -4.59
N GLN A 65 9.17 -5.40 -4.78
CA GLN A 65 8.81 -6.82 -4.89
C GLN A 65 9.42 -7.51 -6.12
N LYS A 66 9.72 -6.77 -7.19
CA LYS A 66 10.36 -7.28 -8.41
C LYS A 66 11.88 -7.18 -8.39
N MET A 67 12.48 -6.40 -7.48
CA MET A 67 13.94 -6.31 -7.36
C MET A 67 14.64 -7.66 -7.09
N PRO A 68 14.08 -8.57 -6.26
CA PRO A 68 14.63 -9.92 -6.11
C PRO A 68 14.76 -10.70 -7.42
N ASP A 69 13.85 -10.47 -8.38
CA ASP A 69 13.86 -11.15 -9.68
C ASP A 69 14.82 -10.50 -10.69
N ILE A 70 15.22 -9.24 -10.48
CA ILE A 70 16.12 -8.47 -11.36
C ILE A 70 17.60 -8.66 -10.99
N LEU A 71 17.90 -9.11 -9.77
CA LEU A 71 19.26 -9.36 -9.28
C LEU A 71 19.54 -10.85 -8.99
N PRO A 72 19.46 -11.77 -9.97
CA PRO A 72 19.82 -13.17 -9.73
C PRO A 72 21.34 -13.44 -9.70
N GLN A 73 22.23 -12.45 -9.81
CA GLN A 73 23.68 -12.69 -10.03
C GLN A 73 24.66 -11.84 -9.18
N ILE A 74 24.42 -11.62 -7.89
CA ILE A 74 25.48 -11.11 -6.98
C ILE A 74 25.57 -11.93 -5.70
N SER A 75 25.37 -13.24 -5.83
CA SER A 75 25.69 -14.18 -4.75
C SER A 75 26.19 -15.48 -5.40
N GLY A 76 27.46 -15.45 -5.78
CA GLY A 76 28.25 -16.56 -6.31
C GLY A 76 29.71 -16.19 -6.25
#